data_AF-A0A0C3AFT6-F1
#
_entry.id   AF-A0A0C3AFT6-F1
#
_cell.length_a   1.000
_cell.length_b   1.000
_cell.length_c   1.000
_cell.angle_alpha   90.00
_cell.angle_beta   90.00
_cell.angle_gamma   90.00
#
_symmetry.space_group_name_H-M   'P 1'
#
loop_
_entity.id
_entity.type
_entity.pdbx_description
1 polymer ?
#
loop_
_entity_poly.entity_id
_entity_poly.type
_entity_poly.pdbx_seq_one_letter_code
_entity_poly.pdbx_strand_id
1 'polypeptide(L)'
;MDASSNSTPSTSNVPAIPTPSMTPAEVIMDATTRITATVAGLRKDKSPGFWLRVQQVVWAQLNRVRAVIADVPRRLSIPPMLMSLNHDLPDPSIPFTEWPNWPQLLQATMENVANHPWCNQAEDLPQPSEELADDGEENTMRTDVKGKGKAREGVEM
;
A
#
# COMPACT_ATOMS: atom_id res chain seq x y z
N MET A 1 65.79 29.92 -9.08
CA MET A 1 65.37 29.72 -7.69
C MET A 1 64.07 30.48 -7.51
N ASP A 2 63.07 29.69 -7.16
CA ASP A 2 61.64 29.84 -7.33
C ASP A 2 60.99 30.97 -6.53
N ALA A 3 59.86 31.48 -7.04
CA ALA A 3 58.77 32.00 -6.20
C ALA A 3 57.43 32.06 -6.98
N SER A 4 56.73 30.93 -6.94
CA SER A 4 55.29 30.80 -6.69
C SER A 4 54.30 31.63 -7.51
N SER A 5 53.83 31.03 -8.60
CA SER A 5 52.48 31.26 -9.13
C SER A 5 51.46 30.62 -8.18
N ASN A 6 50.84 31.41 -7.31
CA ASN A 6 49.71 30.96 -6.49
C ASN A 6 48.42 31.03 -7.33
N SER A 7 48.14 29.97 -8.10
CA SER A 7 46.85 29.78 -8.76
C SER A 7 45.84 29.30 -7.73
N THR A 8 44.95 30.18 -7.28
CA THR A 8 43.73 29.78 -6.56
C THR A 8 42.75 29.16 -7.56
N PRO A 9 42.26 27.93 -7.37
CA PRO A 9 41.12 27.46 -8.15
C PRO A 9 39.89 28.25 -7.70
N SER A 10 39.27 28.97 -8.64
CA SER A 10 37.91 29.48 -8.47
C SER A 10 36.98 28.27 -8.33
N THR A 11 36.73 27.86 -7.09
CA THR A 11 35.59 27.00 -6.76
C THR A 11 34.35 27.79 -7.12
N SER A 12 33.83 27.50 -8.32
CA SER A 12 32.49 27.87 -8.72
C SER A 12 31.54 27.20 -7.74
N ASN A 13 31.18 27.92 -6.69
CA ASN A 13 30.08 27.57 -5.79
C ASN A 13 28.79 27.70 -6.61
N VAL A 14 28.50 26.70 -7.44
CA VAL A 14 27.18 26.56 -8.05
C VAL A 14 26.25 26.25 -6.88
N PRO A 15 25.27 27.09 -6.54
CA PRO A 15 24.26 26.71 -5.57
C PRO A 15 23.60 25.44 -6.10
N ALA A 16 23.74 24.35 -5.36
CA ALA A 16 23.01 23.12 -5.62
C ALA A 16 21.53 23.50 -5.59
N ILE A 17 20.90 23.58 -6.76
CA ILE A 17 19.47 23.79 -6.88
C ILE A 17 18.86 22.64 -6.08
N PRO A 18 18.10 22.92 -5.01
CA PRO A 18 17.42 21.86 -4.28
C PRO A 18 16.47 21.20 -5.27
N THR A 19 16.83 20.00 -5.73
CA THR A 19 15.91 19.13 -6.43
C THR A 19 14.71 18.97 -5.50
N PRO A 20 13.47 19.22 -5.97
CA PRO A 20 12.30 19.04 -5.11
C PRO A 20 12.31 17.59 -4.63
N SER A 21 12.49 17.41 -3.31
CA SER A 21 12.39 16.10 -2.70
C SER A 21 10.95 15.65 -2.86
N MET A 22 10.73 14.54 -3.57
CA MET A 22 9.40 13.95 -3.69
C MET A 22 8.92 13.47 -2.31
N THR A 23 7.65 13.70 -2.02
CA THR A 23 6.96 13.08 -0.89
C THR A 23 6.83 11.57 -1.11
N PRO A 24 6.65 10.75 -0.05
CA PRO A 24 6.43 9.30 -0.19
C PRO A 24 5.27 8.97 -1.13
N ALA A 25 4.18 9.76 -1.08
CA ALA A 25 3.03 9.60 -1.98
C ALA A 25 3.39 9.81 -3.46
N GLU A 26 4.18 10.84 -3.76
CA GLU A 26 4.65 11.12 -5.12
C GLU A 26 5.59 10.02 -5.62
N VAL A 27 6.45 9.48 -4.74
CA VAL A 27 7.32 8.35 -5.09
C VAL A 27 6.50 7.11 -5.44
N ILE A 28 5.50 6.76 -4.64
CA ILE A 28 4.61 5.61 -4.90
C ILE A 28 3.85 5.80 -6.22
N MET A 29 3.30 6.99 -6.45
CA MET A 29 2.57 7.31 -7.67
C MET A 29 3.49 7.22 -8.90
N ASP A 30 4.65 7.89 -8.87
CA ASP A 30 5.63 7.87 -9.97
C ASP A 30 6.14 6.44 -10.25
N ALA A 31 6.44 5.66 -9.20
CA ALA A 31 6.83 4.26 -9.34
C ALA A 31 5.72 3.44 -10.01
N THR A 32 4.47 3.59 -9.57
CA THR A 32 3.30 2.90 -10.14
C THR A 32 3.12 3.23 -11.62
N THR A 33 3.20 4.52 -11.98
CA THR A 33 3.08 4.98 -13.36
C THR A 33 4.18 4.41 -14.24
N ARG A 34 5.45 4.46 -13.77
CA ARG A 34 6.59 3.94 -14.53
C ARG A 34 6.50 2.44 -14.74
N ILE A 35 6.19 1.68 -13.71
CA ILE A 35 5.99 0.22 -13.80
C ILE A 35 4.89 -0.09 -14.82
N THR A 36 3.75 0.58 -14.71
CA THR A 36 2.61 0.35 -15.61
C THR A 36 2.97 0.65 -17.06
N ALA A 37 3.66 1.77 -17.32
CA ALA A 37 4.09 2.15 -18.67
C ALA A 37 5.13 1.17 -19.24
N THR A 38 6.13 0.78 -18.45
CA THR A 38 7.17 -0.16 -18.86
C THR A 38 6.58 -1.53 -19.18
N VAL A 39 5.71 -2.04 -18.31
CA VAL A 39 5.08 -3.35 -18.51
C VAL A 39 4.04 -3.32 -19.64
N ALA A 40 3.32 -2.20 -19.86
CA ALA A 40 2.46 -2.06 -21.03
C ALA A 40 3.25 -2.21 -22.36
N GLY A 41 4.55 -1.91 -22.35
CA GLY A 41 5.47 -2.16 -23.46
C GLY A 41 5.68 -3.65 -23.78
N LEU A 42 5.50 -4.57 -22.83
CA LEU A 42 5.64 -6.03 -23.04
C LEU A 42 4.65 -6.60 -24.05
N ARG A 43 3.53 -5.91 -24.30
CA ARG A 43 2.60 -6.32 -25.36
C ARG A 43 3.21 -6.22 -26.76
N LYS A 44 4.29 -5.45 -26.93
CA LYS A 44 4.92 -5.16 -28.22
C LYS A 44 6.18 -6.00 -28.50
N ASP A 45 6.91 -6.40 -27.45
CA ASP A 45 8.16 -7.16 -27.56
C ASP A 45 8.25 -8.17 -26.41
N LYS A 46 8.46 -9.45 -26.74
CA LYS A 46 8.57 -10.56 -25.79
C LYS A 46 9.97 -11.20 -25.79
N SER A 47 10.97 -10.51 -26.32
CA SER A 47 12.34 -11.02 -26.32
C SER A 47 12.91 -11.12 -24.89
N PRO A 48 13.74 -12.12 -24.59
CA PRO A 48 14.34 -12.28 -23.26
C PRO A 48 15.14 -11.03 -22.80
N GLY A 49 15.83 -10.35 -23.73
CA GLY A 49 16.55 -9.12 -23.43
C GLY A 49 15.63 -7.92 -23.15
N PHE A 50 14.39 -7.94 -23.63
CA PHE A 50 13.38 -6.97 -23.23
C PHE A 50 12.87 -7.25 -21.82
N TRP A 51 12.63 -8.52 -21.46
CA TRP A 51 12.18 -8.90 -20.12
C TRP A 51 13.18 -8.53 -19.02
N LEU A 52 14.47 -8.76 -19.26
CA LEU A 52 15.51 -8.34 -18.31
C LEU A 52 15.47 -6.82 -18.08
N ARG A 53 15.30 -6.02 -19.14
CA ARG A 53 15.18 -4.56 -19.01
C ARG A 53 13.94 -4.15 -18.22
N VAL A 54 12.80 -4.80 -18.47
CA VAL A 54 11.58 -4.57 -17.68
C VAL A 54 11.82 -4.95 -16.22
N GLN A 55 12.44 -6.10 -15.93
CA GLN A 55 12.78 -6.54 -14.57
C GLN A 55 13.64 -5.50 -13.84
N GLN A 56 14.70 -5.02 -14.50
CA GLN A 56 15.59 -4.00 -13.95
C GLN A 56 14.85 -2.70 -13.61
N VAL A 57 13.97 -2.24 -14.51
CA VAL A 57 13.20 -1.02 -14.28
C VAL A 57 12.22 -1.20 -13.13
N VAL A 58 11.45 -2.29 -13.11
CA VAL A 58 10.48 -2.56 -12.05
C VAL A 58 11.19 -2.72 -10.70
N TRP A 59 12.30 -3.44 -10.65
CA TRP A 59 13.12 -3.58 -9.44
C TRP A 59 13.62 -2.23 -8.93
N ALA A 60 14.12 -1.37 -9.82
CA ALA A 60 14.56 -0.03 -9.45
C ALA A 60 13.42 0.83 -8.87
N GLN A 61 12.21 0.73 -9.44
CA GLN A 61 11.04 1.44 -8.90
C GLN A 61 10.61 0.88 -7.55
N LEU A 62 10.62 -0.44 -7.36
CA LEU A 62 10.33 -1.07 -6.07
C LEU A 62 11.33 -0.65 -5.00
N ASN A 63 12.62 -0.51 -5.33
CA ASN A 63 13.63 -0.01 -4.39
C ASN A 63 13.35 1.44 -3.96
N ARG A 64 12.86 2.29 -4.86
CA ARG A 64 12.43 3.64 -4.49
C ARG A 64 11.26 3.63 -3.50
N VAL A 65 10.29 2.74 -3.71
CA VAL A 65 9.16 2.57 -2.78
C VAL A 65 9.63 2.02 -1.44
N ARG A 66 10.48 0.98 -1.43
CA ARG A 66 11.10 0.42 -0.21
C ARG A 66 11.81 1.48 0.62
N ALA A 67 12.50 2.42 -0.03
CA ALA A 67 13.25 3.47 0.64
C ALA A 67 12.36 4.48 1.38
N VAL A 68 11.11 4.66 0.96
CA VAL A 68 10.18 5.65 1.55
C VAL A 68 9.04 5.00 2.34
N ILE A 69 8.94 3.67 2.33
CA ILE A 69 7.76 2.96 2.87
C ILE A 69 7.54 3.23 4.36
N ALA A 70 8.61 3.42 5.12
CA ALA A 70 8.55 3.73 6.55
C ALA A 70 7.98 5.13 6.83
N ASP A 71 8.10 6.04 5.86
CA ASP A 71 7.64 7.43 5.95
C ASP A 71 6.26 7.63 5.31
N VAL A 72 5.66 6.56 4.79
CA VAL A 72 4.33 6.63 4.17
C VAL A 72 3.28 6.96 5.24
N PRO A 73 2.46 8.00 5.04
CA PRO A 73 1.38 8.31 5.97
C PRO A 73 0.43 7.11 6.11
N ARG A 74 0.01 6.81 7.34
CA ARG A 74 -0.85 5.64 7.61
C ARG A 74 -2.18 5.63 6.85
N ARG A 75 -2.64 6.78 6.37
CA ARG A 75 -3.89 6.90 5.60
C ARG A 75 -3.69 6.66 4.09
N LEU A 76 -2.44 6.57 3.65
CA LEU A 76 -2.11 6.33 2.24
C LEU A 76 -1.97 4.83 2.00
N SER A 77 -2.89 4.29 1.20
CA SER A 77 -2.81 2.90 0.76
C SER A 77 -1.75 2.74 -0.33
N ILE A 78 -0.88 1.74 -0.18
CA ILE A 78 0.03 1.32 -1.25
C ILE A 78 -0.76 0.46 -2.25
N PRO A 79 -0.64 0.70 -3.56
CA PRO A 79 -1.30 -0.13 -4.56
C PRO A 79 -0.98 -1.63 -4.40
N PRO A 80 -1.98 -2.53 -4.38
CA PRO A 80 -1.76 -3.98 -4.23
C PRO A 80 -0.79 -4.54 -5.26
N MET A 81 -0.84 -4.06 -6.50
CA MET A 81 0.09 -4.45 -7.56
C MET A 81 1.56 -4.23 -7.17
N LEU A 82 1.89 -3.15 -6.45
CA LEU A 82 3.26 -2.94 -5.95
C LEU A 82 3.64 -3.94 -4.87
N MET A 83 2.70 -4.30 -4.00
CA MET A 83 2.92 -5.32 -2.97
C MET A 83 3.13 -6.71 -3.59
N SER A 84 2.29 -7.10 -4.56
CA SER A 84 2.45 -8.34 -5.31
C SER A 84 3.79 -8.39 -6.04
N LEU A 85 4.17 -7.31 -6.73
CA LEU A 85 5.48 -7.22 -7.37
C LEU A 85 6.64 -7.28 -6.36
N ASN A 86 6.51 -6.65 -5.20
CA ASN A 86 7.55 -6.73 -4.18
C ASN A 86 7.76 -8.15 -3.65
N HIS A 87 6.68 -8.94 -3.58
CA HIS A 87 6.70 -10.33 -3.14
C HIS A 87 7.21 -11.28 -4.23
N ASP A 88 6.71 -11.13 -5.46
CA ASP A 88 6.90 -12.12 -6.52
C ASP A 88 8.09 -11.82 -7.45
N LEU A 89 8.58 -10.57 -7.48
CA LEU A 89 9.70 -10.20 -8.34
C LEU A 89 11.03 -10.57 -7.67
N PRO A 90 11.80 -11.53 -8.21
CA PRO A 90 13.12 -11.87 -7.70
C PRO A 90 14.14 -10.80 -8.09
N ASP A 91 15.30 -10.87 -7.44
CA ASP A 91 16.45 -10.04 -7.79
C ASP A 91 16.78 -10.15 -9.30
N PRO A 92 17.12 -9.04 -9.97
CA PRO A 92 17.40 -9.02 -11.42
C PRO A 92 18.63 -9.85 -11.85
N SER A 93 19.44 -10.34 -10.91
CA SER A 93 20.47 -11.35 -11.19
C SER A 93 19.89 -12.69 -11.68
N ILE A 94 18.61 -12.95 -11.38
CA ILE A 94 17.86 -14.11 -11.87
C ILE A 94 16.88 -13.63 -12.95
N PRO A 95 17.24 -13.76 -14.25
CA PRO A 95 16.40 -13.29 -15.33
C PRO A 95 15.14 -14.15 -15.47
N PHE A 96 14.01 -13.50 -15.73
CA PHE A 96 12.80 -14.21 -16.09
C PHE A 96 12.92 -14.95 -17.42
N THR A 97 12.48 -16.21 -17.43
CA THR A 97 12.18 -16.98 -18.64
C THR A 97 10.76 -16.76 -19.16
N GLU A 98 9.93 -16.05 -18.39
CA GLU A 98 8.64 -15.51 -18.79
C GLU A 98 8.27 -14.38 -17.83
N TRP A 99 7.74 -13.27 -18.36
CA TRP A 99 7.26 -12.19 -17.51
C TRP A 99 5.97 -12.61 -16.79
N PRO A 100 5.82 -12.36 -15.47
CA PRO A 100 4.61 -12.72 -14.73
C PRO A 100 3.35 -12.12 -15.36
N ASN A 101 2.22 -12.82 -15.22
CA ASN A 101 0.96 -12.45 -15.88
C ASN A 101 0.49 -11.06 -15.41
N TRP A 102 0.76 -10.04 -16.23
CA TRP A 102 0.49 -8.65 -15.90
C TRP A 102 -0.99 -8.32 -15.65
N PRO A 103 -1.95 -8.80 -16.47
CA PRO A 103 -3.36 -8.69 -16.16
C PRO A 103 -3.72 -9.16 -14.75
N GLN A 104 -3.12 -10.26 -14.29
CA GLN A 104 -3.36 -10.79 -12.95
C GLN A 104 -2.78 -9.88 -11.86
N LEU A 105 -1.57 -9.34 -12.06
CA LEU A 105 -0.95 -8.39 -11.14
C LEU A 105 -1.75 -7.08 -11.02
N LEU A 106 -2.32 -6.59 -12.11
CA LEU A 106 -3.19 -5.40 -12.09
C LEU A 106 -4.52 -5.65 -11.35
N GLN A 107 -4.97 -6.90 -11.31
CA GLN A 107 -6.20 -7.31 -10.62
C GLN A 107 -5.95 -7.69 -9.17
N ALA A 108 -4.71 -7.62 -8.67
CA ALA A 108 -4.41 -7.85 -7.27
C ALA A 108 -5.25 -6.91 -6.39
N THR A 109 -5.95 -7.48 -5.42
CA THR A 109 -6.73 -6.76 -4.42
C THR A 109 -5.97 -6.71 -3.11
N MET A 110 -6.45 -5.90 -2.15
CA MET A 110 -5.87 -5.89 -0.80
C MET A 110 -5.97 -7.27 -0.11
N GLU A 111 -6.98 -8.08 -0.45
CA GLU A 111 -7.12 -9.45 0.07
C GLU A 111 -5.97 -10.36 -0.39
N ASN A 112 -5.52 -10.21 -1.65
CA ASN A 112 -4.40 -10.97 -2.19
C ASN A 112 -3.07 -10.66 -1.49
N VAL A 113 -2.96 -9.49 -0.85
CA VAL A 113 -1.71 -8.98 -0.25
C VAL A 113 -1.88 -8.64 1.22
N ALA A 114 -2.91 -9.16 1.89
CA ALA A 114 -3.23 -8.84 3.28
C ALA A 114 -2.10 -9.24 4.26
N ASN A 115 -1.31 -10.24 3.90
CA ASN A 115 -0.14 -10.68 4.66
C ASN A 115 1.14 -9.88 4.35
N HIS A 116 1.08 -8.92 3.42
CA HIS A 116 2.25 -8.15 3.02
C HIS A 116 2.61 -7.12 4.09
N PRO A 117 3.91 -6.94 4.44
CA PRO A 117 4.33 -6.00 5.49
C PRO A 117 3.97 -4.53 5.20
N TRP A 118 3.65 -4.20 3.94
CA TRP A 118 3.20 -2.85 3.55
C TRP A 118 1.69 -2.65 3.70
N CYS A 119 0.90 -3.70 3.96
CA CYS A 119 -0.54 -3.62 4.12
C CYS A 119 -0.92 -2.96 5.46
N ASN A 120 -0.23 -3.32 6.54
CA ASN A 120 -0.51 -2.84 7.90
C ASN A 120 -0.13 -1.36 8.14
N GLN A 121 0.52 -0.72 7.17
CA GLN A 121 0.74 0.72 7.22
C GLN A 121 -0.59 1.48 7.08
N ALA A 122 -1.63 0.87 6.50
CA ALA A 122 -2.92 1.52 6.20
C ALA A 122 -3.90 1.61 7.39
N GLU A 123 -3.64 0.91 8.51
CA GLU A 123 -4.64 0.71 9.56
C GLU A 123 -4.43 1.65 10.76
N ASP A 124 -5.26 2.70 10.79
CA ASP A 124 -5.90 3.22 11.99
C ASP A 124 -7.37 3.48 11.62
N LEU A 125 -8.13 2.39 11.49
CA LEU A 125 -9.58 2.47 11.61
C LEU A 125 -9.87 2.53 13.12
N PRO A 126 -10.74 3.45 13.59
CA PRO A 126 -11.20 3.37 14.97
C PRO A 126 -11.83 1.99 15.16
N GLN A 127 -11.24 1.19 16.04
CA GLN A 127 -11.96 0.04 16.58
C GLN A 127 -13.30 0.55 17.08
N PRO A 128 -14.44 -0.08 16.74
CA PRO A 128 -15.66 0.20 17.46
C PRO A 128 -15.33 -0.08 18.93
N SER A 129 -15.32 0.96 19.75
CA SER A 129 -15.31 0.78 21.19
C SER A 129 -16.50 -0.10 21.50
N GLU A 130 -16.23 -1.36 21.82
CA GLU A 130 -17.10 -2.15 22.69
C GLU A 130 -17.15 -1.36 24.00
N GLU A 131 -18.05 -0.38 24.06
CA GLU A 131 -18.46 0.24 25.29
C GLU A 131 -19.17 -0.84 26.08
N LEU A 132 -18.39 -1.49 26.95
CA LEU A 132 -18.89 -2.12 28.16
C LEU A 132 -19.82 -1.12 28.85
N ALA A 133 -21.12 -1.32 28.71
CA ALA A 133 -22.05 -1.01 29.78
C ALA A 133 -22.14 -2.27 30.64
N ASP A 134 -21.15 -2.43 31.52
CA ASP A 134 -21.22 -3.32 32.67
C ASP A 134 -21.64 -2.52 33.91
N ASP A 135 -22.30 -3.24 34.80
CA ASP A 135 -22.58 -2.95 36.21
C ASP A 135 -23.90 -2.24 36.61
N GLY A 136 -24.65 -2.90 37.51
CA GLY A 136 -25.82 -2.31 38.17
C GLY A 136 -26.97 -3.23 38.63
N GLU A 137 -26.65 -4.35 39.31
CA GLU A 137 -27.32 -4.86 40.53
C GLU A 137 -28.86 -5.17 40.59
N GLU A 138 -29.14 -6.47 40.72
CA GLU A 138 -30.10 -7.18 41.61
C GLU A 138 -31.27 -6.42 42.30
N ASN A 139 -32.53 -6.85 42.05
CA ASN A 139 -33.48 -7.16 43.17
C ASN A 139 -34.73 -7.99 42.78
N THR A 140 -34.72 -9.26 43.20
CA THR A 140 -35.74 -10.06 43.90
C THR A 140 -37.22 -9.59 44.03
N MET A 141 -38.13 -10.49 43.61
CA MET A 141 -39.45 -10.87 44.16
C MET A 141 -40.73 -9.99 44.07
N ARG A 142 -41.73 -10.64 43.44
CA ARG A 142 -43.09 -11.01 43.95
C ARG A 142 -44.32 -10.10 43.74
N THR A 143 -45.35 -10.82 43.29
CA THR A 143 -46.80 -10.82 43.62
C THR A 143 -47.77 -9.88 42.92
N ASP A 144 -48.73 -10.55 42.27
CA ASP A 144 -50.17 -10.30 42.06
C ASP A 144 -50.73 -8.89 42.26
N VAL A 145 -51.52 -8.37 41.31
CA VAL A 145 -53.00 -8.53 41.27
C VAL A 145 -53.66 -7.78 40.08
N LYS A 146 -54.53 -8.51 39.38
CA LYS A 146 -55.92 -8.15 39.02
C LYS A 146 -56.21 -6.99 38.04
N GLY A 147 -56.56 -7.37 36.80
CA GLY A 147 -57.39 -6.58 35.89
C GLY A 147 -58.25 -7.49 35.01
N LYS A 148 -59.58 -7.44 35.21
CA LYS A 148 -60.60 -8.40 34.74
C LYS A 148 -61.42 -7.80 33.59
N GLY A 149 -61.69 -8.57 32.54
CA GLY A 149 -62.77 -8.34 31.54
C GLY A 149 -62.48 -9.04 30.22
N LYS A 150 -62.90 -10.30 29.97
CA LYS A 150 -64.22 -10.74 29.42
C LYS A 150 -64.70 -9.87 28.24
N ALA A 151 -65.08 -10.38 27.05
CA ALA A 151 -65.34 -11.74 26.60
C ALA A 151 -65.67 -11.78 25.07
N ARG A 152 -65.91 -13.01 24.57
CA ARG A 152 -66.81 -13.45 23.45
C ARG A 152 -66.21 -13.36 22.04
N GLU A 153 -65.87 -14.45 21.36
CA GLU A 153 -66.70 -15.52 20.75
C GLU A 153 -67.20 -15.17 19.32
N GLY A 154 -66.99 -16.11 18.38
CA GLY A 154 -67.63 -16.17 17.05
C GLY A 154 -66.63 -16.20 15.90
N VAL A 155 -66.28 -17.38 15.34
CA VAL A 155 -66.97 -18.13 14.24
C VAL A 155 -66.22 -17.88 12.90
N GLU A 156 -65.51 -18.88 12.36
CA GLU A 156 -65.92 -19.78 11.24
C GLU A 156 -65.98 -19.02 9.89
N MET A 157 -65.42 -19.42 8.75
CA MET A 157 -64.85 -20.67 8.22
C MET A 157 -63.63 -20.33 7.35
#